data_AF-A0A965HFQ0-F1
#
_entry.id   AF-A0A965HFQ0-F1
#
_cell.length_a   1.000
_cell.length_b   1.000
_cell.length_c   1.000
_cell.angle_alpha   90.00
_cell.angle_beta   90.00
_cell.angle_gamma   90.00
#
_symmetry.space_group_name_H-M   'P 1'
#
loop_
_entity.id
_entity.type
_entity.pdbx_description
1 polymer ?
#
loop_
_entity_poly.entity_id
_entity_poly.type
_entity_poly.pdbx_seq_one_letter_code
_entity_poly.pdbx_strand_id
1 'polypeptide(L)'
;MSLGYVAPVLHAHLPFVRHPEYAEFLEEDWLYEAITETYLPLLDMMEGLVRDGIYFRLTMSMTPPLCAMLRDPLLQDRYVHGLEKQIELAGKELHRTQNDPAFQPLARFYHDRLHQCRHLFCDRYHRNLIQAFRKFQDAGFLEIITCGATHGFLPLMREFPQAVRAQIQVARSDYRTCFGRDPRGIWLPECAYYPGVEHHLQEAEIRWFIVDAHGVLYAEPRPAYGVFAPIFTPAGPAAFGRDIESSKQVWSAEEGYPGDGEYRDFYRDCGFDLDHDYIRPYIQPNGMRKFTGLKYHRITGRTPHKEPYRPHLARQRAAEHAANFMFNR
;
A
#
# COMPACT_ATOMS: atom_id res chain seq x y z
N MET A 1 12.80 -23.23 -23.03
CA MET A 1 12.02 -23.32 -21.79
C MET A 1 10.95 -22.26 -21.88
N SER A 2 9.67 -22.60 -21.70
CA SER A 2 8.64 -21.58 -21.49
C SER A 2 8.89 -20.94 -20.13
N LEU A 3 9.11 -19.62 -20.09
CA LEU A 3 9.15 -18.89 -18.83
C LEU A 3 7.76 -18.94 -18.18
N GLY A 4 7.71 -19.05 -16.85
CA GLY A 4 6.47 -19.01 -16.07
C GLY A 4 5.88 -17.59 -15.99
N TYR A 5 4.81 -17.44 -15.21
CA TYR A 5 4.20 -16.13 -14.93
C TYR A 5 4.40 -15.77 -13.45
N VAL A 6 4.79 -14.53 -13.19
CA VAL A 6 4.75 -13.93 -11.85
C VAL A 6 3.66 -12.86 -11.85
N ALA A 7 2.73 -12.94 -10.90
CA ALA A 7 1.59 -12.04 -10.79
C ALA A 7 1.58 -11.35 -9.41
N PRO A 8 2.28 -10.21 -9.26
CA PRO A 8 2.24 -9.45 -8.01
C PRO A 8 0.85 -8.89 -7.74
N VAL A 9 0.34 -9.09 -6.52
CA VAL A 9 -0.92 -8.52 -6.06
C VAL A 9 -0.68 -7.63 -4.84
N LEU A 10 -1.01 -6.35 -4.95
CA LEU A 10 -0.91 -5.37 -3.86
C LEU A 10 -2.28 -5.13 -3.23
N HIS A 11 -2.43 -5.43 -1.93
CA HIS A 11 -3.68 -5.17 -1.22
C HIS A 11 -3.66 -3.78 -0.56
N ALA A 12 -4.30 -2.77 -1.16
CA ALA A 12 -4.40 -1.43 -0.59
C ALA A 12 -5.72 -1.23 0.17
N HIS A 13 -5.61 -1.17 1.49
CA HIS A 13 -6.73 -1.01 2.41
C HIS A 13 -6.35 -0.10 3.59
N LEU A 14 -7.30 0.73 4.00
CA LEU A 14 -7.35 1.39 5.30
C LEU A 14 -8.80 1.36 5.79
N PRO A 15 -9.06 1.22 7.10
CA PRO A 15 -10.41 1.37 7.64
C PRO A 15 -10.93 2.78 7.38
N PHE A 16 -12.25 2.94 7.32
CA PHE A 16 -12.84 4.27 7.11
C PHE A 16 -12.65 5.14 8.36
N VAL A 17 -11.76 6.13 8.26
CA VAL A 17 -11.48 7.10 9.32
C VAL A 17 -11.69 8.50 8.77
N ARG A 18 -12.67 9.21 9.33
CA ARG A 18 -13.03 10.56 8.92
C ARG A 18 -13.75 11.26 10.05
N HIS A 19 -13.07 12.19 10.71
CA HIS A 19 -13.59 12.91 11.88
C HIS A 19 -13.67 14.42 11.62
N PRO A 20 -14.74 14.90 10.97
CA PRO A 20 -14.95 16.33 10.72
C PRO A 20 -15.15 17.16 11.99
N GLU A 21 -15.52 16.53 13.10
CA GLU A 21 -15.76 17.16 14.40
C GLU A 21 -14.48 17.67 15.09
N TYR A 22 -13.31 17.17 14.71
CA TYR A 22 -12.00 17.63 15.20
C TYR A 22 -11.23 18.34 14.10
N ALA A 23 -10.41 19.33 14.43
CA ALA A 23 -9.54 19.98 13.44
C ALA A 23 -8.40 19.06 12.97
N GLU A 24 -7.88 18.24 13.88
CA GLU A 24 -6.85 17.22 13.66
C GLU A 24 -7.26 15.94 14.39
N PHE A 25 -7.02 14.78 13.79
CA PHE A 25 -7.32 13.47 14.37
C PHE A 25 -6.19 12.50 14.07
N LEU A 26 -5.68 11.79 15.08
CA LEU A 26 -4.42 11.02 14.98
C LEU A 26 -4.53 9.88 13.96
N GLU A 27 -5.65 9.18 13.93
CA GLU A 27 -5.86 8.02 13.08
C GLU A 27 -6.05 8.39 11.60
N GLU A 28 -6.33 9.66 11.28
CA GLU A 28 -6.31 10.15 9.90
C GLU A 28 -4.88 10.21 9.34
N ASP A 29 -3.85 10.32 10.21
CA ASP A 29 -2.44 10.32 9.79
C ASP A 29 -2.09 9.04 9.02
N TRP A 30 -2.75 7.90 9.29
CA TRP A 30 -2.53 6.65 8.55
C TRP A 30 -2.81 6.79 7.06
N LEU A 31 -3.84 7.56 6.68
CA LEU A 31 -4.15 7.85 5.29
C LEU A 31 -3.06 8.73 4.68
N TYR A 32 -2.63 9.76 5.40
CA TYR A 32 -1.64 10.74 4.93
C TYR A 32 -0.27 10.09 4.72
N GLU A 33 0.15 9.25 5.67
CA GLU A 33 1.36 8.44 5.56
C GLU A 33 1.28 7.48 4.36
N ALA A 34 0.15 6.79 4.17
CA ALA A 34 -0.02 5.88 3.05
C ALA A 34 0.03 6.59 1.68
N ILE A 35 -0.53 7.81 1.59
CA ILE A 35 -0.44 8.62 0.36
C ILE A 35 1.02 8.98 0.06
N THR A 36 1.75 9.51 1.04
CA THR A 36 3.14 10.00 0.87
C THR A 36 4.15 8.87 0.70
N GLU A 37 4.03 7.79 1.47
CA GLU A 37 5.04 6.73 1.53
C GLU A 37 4.78 5.58 0.55
N THR A 38 3.55 5.43 0.06
CA THR A 38 3.15 4.29 -0.79
C THR A 38 2.47 4.71 -2.09
N TYR A 39 1.34 5.41 -2.04
CA TYR A 39 0.50 5.60 -3.24
C TYR A 39 1.13 6.55 -4.28
N LEU A 40 1.64 7.71 -3.85
CA LEU A 40 2.34 8.63 -4.74
C LEU A 40 3.64 8.01 -5.29
N PRO A 41 4.51 7.38 -4.48
CA PRO A 41 5.68 6.66 -4.99
C PRO A 41 5.34 5.55 -6.00
N LEU A 42 4.26 4.79 -5.80
CA LEU A 42 3.84 3.76 -6.77
C LEU A 42 3.39 4.38 -8.09
N LEU A 43 2.63 5.48 -8.07
CA LEU A 43 2.23 6.19 -9.28
C LEU A 43 3.45 6.74 -10.03
N ASP A 44 4.39 7.37 -9.32
CA ASP A 44 5.63 7.91 -9.91
C ASP A 44 6.51 6.80 -10.51
N MET A 45 6.63 5.65 -9.82
CA MET A 45 7.33 4.47 -10.34
C MET A 45 6.68 3.96 -11.63
N MET A 46 5.35 3.81 -11.65
CA MET A 46 4.63 3.34 -12.83
C MET A 46 4.74 4.34 -14.00
N GLU A 47 4.66 5.66 -13.74
CA GLU A 47 4.89 6.67 -14.79
C GLU A 47 6.33 6.60 -15.33
N GLY A 48 7.31 6.37 -14.46
CA GLY A 48 8.70 6.15 -14.84
C GLY A 48 8.88 4.95 -15.77
N LEU A 49 8.32 3.79 -15.41
CA LEU A 49 8.38 2.59 -16.27
C LEU A 49 7.74 2.82 -17.63
N VAL A 50 6.58 3.49 -17.69
CA VAL A 50 5.93 3.83 -18.96
C VAL A 50 6.78 4.79 -19.80
N ARG A 51 7.34 5.84 -19.18
CA ARG A 51 8.23 6.80 -19.85
C ARG A 51 9.45 6.11 -20.45
N ASP A 52 10.00 5.13 -19.73
CA ASP A 52 11.20 4.41 -20.14
C ASP A 52 10.88 3.25 -21.11
N GLY A 53 9.62 3.11 -21.55
CA GLY A 53 9.19 2.09 -22.51
C GLY A 53 9.13 0.67 -21.95
N ILE A 54 9.13 0.52 -20.62
CA ILE A 54 9.13 -0.78 -19.94
C ILE A 54 7.68 -1.23 -19.74
N TYR A 55 7.34 -2.36 -20.36
CA TYR A 55 6.06 -3.02 -20.13
C TYR A 55 6.06 -3.77 -18.80
N PHE A 56 5.03 -3.54 -17.98
CA PHE A 56 4.80 -4.24 -16.72
C PHE A 56 3.33 -4.62 -16.55
N ARG A 57 3.08 -5.59 -15.67
CA ARG A 57 1.74 -5.96 -15.21
C ARG A 57 1.73 -6.10 -13.71
N LEU A 58 0.82 -5.36 -13.08
CA LEU A 58 0.56 -5.43 -11.64
C LEU A 58 -0.93 -5.60 -11.41
N THR A 59 -1.27 -6.21 -10.29
CA THR A 59 -2.66 -6.26 -9.80
C THR A 59 -2.71 -5.57 -8.45
N MET A 60 -3.74 -4.77 -8.22
CA MET A 60 -3.90 -4.05 -6.96
C MET A 60 -5.37 -4.03 -6.55
N SER A 61 -5.68 -4.35 -5.30
CA SER A 61 -7.02 -4.04 -4.79
C SER A 61 -7.05 -2.60 -4.30
N MET A 62 -8.13 -1.87 -4.58
CA MET A 62 -8.42 -0.62 -3.88
C MET A 62 -9.77 -0.77 -3.18
N THR A 63 -9.73 -0.88 -1.85
CA THR A 63 -10.95 -1.17 -1.08
C THR A 63 -11.92 0.02 -1.06
N PRO A 64 -13.24 -0.20 -0.99
CA PRO A 64 -14.22 0.89 -0.96
C PRO A 64 -13.99 1.93 0.16
N PRO A 65 -13.62 1.56 1.41
CA PRO A 65 -13.29 2.54 2.44
C PRO A 65 -12.12 3.46 2.05
N LEU A 66 -11.06 2.89 1.48
CA LEU A 66 -9.91 3.65 0.99
C LEU A 66 -10.31 4.57 -0.16
N CYS A 67 -11.07 4.07 -1.13
CA CYS A 67 -11.55 4.87 -2.26
C CYS A 67 -12.42 6.04 -1.82
N ALA A 68 -13.30 5.83 -0.84
CA ALA A 68 -14.12 6.88 -0.26
C ALA A 68 -13.26 7.97 0.39
N MET A 69 -12.26 7.59 1.19
CA MET A 69 -11.36 8.54 1.84
C MET A 69 -10.47 9.31 0.86
N LEU A 70 -9.91 8.65 -0.17
CA LEU A 70 -9.06 9.30 -1.17
C LEU A 70 -9.81 10.35 -2.02
N ARG A 71 -11.14 10.24 -2.09
CA ARG A 71 -12.01 11.16 -2.83
C ARG A 71 -12.62 12.25 -1.96
N ASP A 72 -12.45 12.18 -0.65
CA ASP A 72 -13.09 13.11 0.28
C ASP A 72 -12.32 14.44 0.34
N PRO A 73 -12.95 15.59 -0.01
CA PRO A 73 -12.26 16.88 -0.06
C PRO A 73 -11.68 17.33 1.29
N LEU A 74 -12.34 17.01 2.40
CA LEU A 74 -11.85 17.37 3.73
C LEU A 74 -10.52 16.65 4.02
N LEU A 75 -10.47 15.34 3.76
CA LEU A 75 -9.24 14.56 3.95
C LEU A 75 -8.14 14.97 2.97
N GLN A 76 -8.49 15.34 1.73
CA GLN A 76 -7.53 15.88 0.75
C GLN A 76 -6.92 17.21 1.22
N ASP A 77 -7.73 18.13 1.75
CA ASP A 77 -7.25 19.41 2.28
C ASP A 77 -6.36 19.21 3.51
N ARG A 78 -6.76 18.33 4.44
CA ARG A 78 -5.95 17.99 5.61
C ARG A 78 -4.63 17.32 5.25
N TYR A 79 -4.62 16.44 4.25
CA TYR A 79 -3.40 15.85 3.72
C TYR A 79 -2.44 16.93 3.21
N VAL A 80 -2.94 17.89 2.41
CA VAL A 80 -2.11 18.98 1.89
C VAL A 80 -1.53 19.83 3.02
N HIS A 81 -2.35 20.18 4.02
CA HIS A 81 -1.89 20.92 5.19
C HIS A 81 -0.82 20.16 6.00
N GLY A 82 -1.03 18.86 6.23
CA GLY A 82 -0.06 18.01 6.90
C GLY A 82 1.26 17.91 6.12
N LEU A 83 1.18 17.76 4.80
CA LEU A 83 2.35 17.73 3.92
C LEU A 83 3.11 19.06 3.92
N GLU A 84 2.42 20.19 3.96
CA GLU A 84 3.05 21.52 4.05
C GLU A 84 3.77 21.71 5.40
N LYS A 85 3.19 21.23 6.51
CA LYS A 85 3.90 21.17 7.80
C LYS A 85 5.16 20.29 7.74
N GLN A 86 5.11 19.14 7.06
CA GLN A 86 6.28 18.27 6.88
C GLN A 86 7.37 18.94 6.03
N ILE A 87 6.98 19.66 4.96
CA ILE A 87 7.90 20.46 4.14
C ILE A 87 8.56 21.56 4.97
N GLU A 88 7.78 22.26 5.80
CA GLU A 88 8.32 23.28 6.72
C GLU A 88 9.37 22.68 7.67
N LEU A 89 9.05 21.54 8.31
CA LEU A 89 9.99 20.83 9.19
C LEU A 89 11.25 20.39 8.43
N ALA A 90 11.11 19.86 7.21
CA ALA A 90 12.26 19.49 6.38
C ALA A 90 13.14 20.70 6.04
N GLY A 91 12.54 21.88 5.81
CA GLY A 91 13.26 23.14 5.66
C GLY A 91 14.04 23.55 6.91
N LYS A 92 13.46 23.38 8.11
CA LYS A 92 14.18 23.61 9.38
C LYS A 92 15.32 22.61 9.58
N GLU A 93 15.10 21.34 9.25
CA GLU A 93 16.12 20.30 9.32
C GLU A 93 17.30 20.56 8.39
N LEU A 94 17.06 21.10 7.18
CA LEU A 94 18.12 21.53 6.26
C LEU A 94 19.05 22.59 6.87
N HIS A 95 18.50 23.50 7.67
CA HIS A 95 19.31 24.48 8.38
C HIS A 95 19.98 23.84 9.61
N ARG A 96 19.25 23.07 10.40
CA ARG A 96 19.77 22.44 11.63
C ARG A 96 20.96 21.52 11.33
N THR A 97 20.89 20.79 10.23
CA THR A 97 21.90 19.80 9.83
C THR A 97 22.97 20.36 8.88
N GLN A 98 22.98 21.68 8.58
CA GLN A 98 23.87 22.28 7.57
C GLN A 98 25.37 21.98 7.71
N ASN A 99 25.85 21.80 8.95
CA ASN A 99 27.24 21.50 9.26
C ASN A 99 27.46 20.02 9.63
N ASP A 100 26.44 19.17 9.48
CA ASP A 100 26.47 17.74 9.75
C ASP A 100 26.55 16.97 8.43
N PRO A 101 27.73 16.50 8.01
CA PRO A 101 27.88 15.80 6.74
C PRO A 101 27.17 14.44 6.71
N ALA A 102 26.81 13.88 7.87
CA ALA A 102 26.11 12.59 7.94
C ALA A 102 24.60 12.76 7.68
N PHE A 103 23.98 13.81 8.23
CA PHE A 103 22.52 14.00 8.12
C PHE A 103 22.07 15.04 7.09
N GLN A 104 22.92 16.00 6.71
CA GLN A 104 22.55 17.04 5.72
C GLN A 104 22.08 16.46 4.37
N PRO A 105 22.73 15.43 3.80
CA PRO A 105 22.24 14.83 2.56
C PRO A 105 20.84 14.24 2.70
N LEU A 106 20.51 13.71 3.89
CA LEU A 106 19.21 13.09 4.15
C LEU A 106 18.13 14.15 4.40
N ALA A 107 18.46 15.26 5.05
CA ALA A 107 17.52 16.39 5.20
C ALA A 107 17.14 16.96 3.83
N ARG A 108 18.10 17.08 2.92
CA ARG A 108 17.86 17.46 1.52
C ARG A 108 17.01 16.45 0.77
N PHE A 109 17.32 15.16 0.91
CA PHE A 109 16.51 14.09 0.33
C PHE A 109 15.03 14.19 0.75
N TYR A 110 14.77 14.42 2.04
CA TYR A 110 13.41 14.55 2.55
C TYR A 110 12.71 15.81 2.04
N HIS A 111 13.40 16.95 2.07
CA HIS A 111 12.88 18.19 1.52
C HIS A 111 12.45 18.01 0.05
N ASP A 112 13.33 17.47 -0.79
CA ASP A 112 13.06 17.28 -2.22
C ASP A 112 11.94 16.25 -2.45
N ARG A 113 11.94 15.13 -1.69
CA ARG A 113 10.88 14.11 -1.76
C ARG A 113 9.50 14.67 -1.40
N LEU A 114 9.40 15.47 -0.34
CA LEU A 114 8.13 16.02 0.11
C LEU A 114 7.60 17.07 -0.86
N HIS A 115 8.48 17.90 -1.42
CA HIS A 115 8.13 18.80 -2.52
C HIS A 115 7.64 18.04 -3.75
N GLN A 116 8.30 16.94 -4.11
CA GLN A 116 7.84 16.07 -5.20
C GLN A 116 6.47 15.46 -4.90
N CYS A 117 6.22 14.99 -3.67
CA CYS A 117 4.90 14.47 -3.28
C CYS A 117 3.82 15.54 -3.43
N ARG A 118 4.10 16.77 -3.00
CA ARG A 118 3.17 17.90 -3.15
C ARG A 118 2.90 18.21 -4.61
N HIS A 119 3.93 18.24 -5.43
CA HIS A 119 3.80 18.46 -6.87
C HIS A 119 2.96 17.35 -7.53
N LEU A 120 3.26 16.09 -7.23
CA LEU A 120 2.51 14.95 -7.76
C LEU A 120 1.04 15.01 -7.35
N PHE A 121 0.76 15.26 -6.06
CA PHE A 121 -0.60 15.28 -5.56
C PHE A 121 -1.41 16.48 -6.07
N CYS A 122 -0.91 17.71 -5.87
CA CYS A 122 -1.65 18.94 -6.17
C CYS A 122 -1.63 19.29 -7.66
N ASP A 123 -0.47 19.22 -8.29
CA ASP A 123 -0.28 19.78 -9.63
C ASP A 123 -0.44 18.73 -10.72
N ARG A 124 0.13 17.53 -10.54
CA ARG A 124 0.11 16.46 -11.55
C ARG A 124 -1.20 15.69 -11.56
N TYR A 125 -1.70 15.28 -10.39
CA TYR A 125 -2.90 14.46 -10.25
C TYR A 125 -4.13 15.24 -9.80
N HIS A 126 -4.01 16.55 -9.57
CA HIS A 126 -5.11 17.42 -9.16
C HIS A 126 -5.94 16.84 -8.00
N ARG A 127 -5.23 16.27 -7.02
CA ARG A 127 -5.77 15.62 -5.80
C ARG A 127 -6.65 14.39 -6.07
N ASN A 128 -6.67 13.86 -7.28
CA ASN A 128 -7.50 12.71 -7.66
C ASN A 128 -6.65 11.47 -7.95
N LEU A 129 -6.24 10.78 -6.88
CA LEU A 129 -5.43 9.56 -6.99
C LEU A 129 -6.21 8.40 -7.62
N ILE A 130 -7.54 8.36 -7.48
CA ILE A 130 -8.38 7.34 -8.12
C ILE A 130 -8.25 7.42 -9.64
N GLN A 131 -8.34 8.64 -10.19
CA GLN A 131 -8.15 8.86 -11.62
C GLN A 131 -6.71 8.55 -12.06
N ALA A 132 -5.72 8.86 -11.22
CA ALA A 132 -4.32 8.54 -11.49
C ALA A 132 -4.08 7.03 -11.64
N PHE A 133 -4.60 6.20 -10.71
CA PHE A 133 -4.50 4.73 -10.83
C PHE A 133 -5.34 4.20 -12.00
N ARG A 134 -6.55 4.74 -12.22
CA ARG A 134 -7.41 4.37 -13.34
C ARG A 134 -6.71 4.53 -14.70
N LYS A 135 -5.89 5.57 -14.89
CA LYS A 135 -5.10 5.76 -16.12
C LYS A 135 -4.25 4.52 -16.47
N PHE A 136 -3.59 3.93 -15.48
CA PHE A 136 -2.79 2.71 -15.69
C PHE A 136 -3.67 1.49 -15.92
N GLN A 137 -4.86 1.45 -15.33
CA GLN A 137 -5.83 0.40 -15.61
C GLN A 137 -6.37 0.46 -17.03
N ASP A 138 -6.74 1.66 -17.48
CA ASP A 138 -7.26 1.91 -18.83
C ASP A 138 -6.19 1.59 -19.89
N ALA A 139 -4.93 1.91 -19.62
CA ALA A 139 -3.78 1.58 -20.47
C ALA A 139 -3.37 0.09 -20.41
N GLY A 140 -3.93 -0.69 -19.47
CA GLY A 140 -3.61 -2.10 -19.31
C GLY A 140 -2.23 -2.34 -18.67
N PHE A 141 -1.72 -1.48 -17.81
CA PHE A 141 -0.54 -1.78 -16.99
C PHE A 141 -0.92 -2.32 -15.61
N LEU A 142 -2.08 -1.90 -15.09
CA LEU A 142 -2.60 -2.25 -13.77
C LEU A 142 -3.96 -2.95 -13.88
N GLU A 143 -4.17 -4.07 -13.20
CA GLU A 143 -5.51 -4.60 -12.93
C GLU A 143 -5.96 -4.12 -11.55
N ILE A 144 -6.97 -3.26 -11.48
CA ILE A 144 -7.54 -2.86 -10.19
C ILE A 144 -8.70 -3.79 -9.85
N ILE A 145 -8.69 -4.37 -8.66
CA ILE A 145 -9.78 -5.23 -8.15
C ILE A 145 -10.51 -4.60 -6.96
N THR A 146 -11.72 -5.06 -6.70
CA THR A 146 -12.51 -4.61 -5.54
C THR A 146 -12.24 -5.47 -4.29
N CYS A 147 -13.00 -5.23 -3.22
CA CYS A 147 -12.98 -5.98 -1.97
C CYS A 147 -14.42 -6.11 -1.42
N GLY A 148 -14.60 -6.46 -0.14
CA GLY A 148 -15.87 -6.23 0.57
C GLY A 148 -16.05 -4.75 0.91
N ALA A 149 -17.31 -4.28 0.95
CA ALA A 149 -17.67 -2.87 1.15
C ALA A 149 -17.01 -2.18 2.34
N THR A 150 -16.81 -2.90 3.43
CA THR A 150 -16.17 -2.38 4.64
C THR A 150 -15.00 -3.25 5.10
N HIS A 151 -14.47 -4.09 4.20
CA HIS A 151 -13.50 -5.13 4.56
C HIS A 151 -14.00 -6.08 5.68
N GLY A 152 -15.31 -6.32 5.74
CA GLY A 152 -15.89 -7.21 6.74
C GLY A 152 -15.44 -8.67 6.54
N PHE A 153 -15.00 -9.34 7.61
CA PHE A 153 -14.59 -10.74 7.57
C PHE A 153 -15.79 -11.66 7.26
N LEU A 154 -15.97 -11.98 5.97
CA LEU A 154 -17.19 -12.60 5.44
C LEU A 154 -17.59 -13.93 6.09
N PRO A 155 -16.66 -14.84 6.47
CA PRO A 155 -17.05 -16.09 7.11
C PRO A 155 -17.82 -15.93 8.42
N LEU A 156 -17.61 -14.84 9.16
CA LEU A 156 -18.39 -14.55 10.38
C LEU A 156 -19.80 -14.04 10.08
N MET A 157 -20.09 -13.68 8.83
CA MET A 157 -21.41 -13.24 8.35
C MET A 157 -22.16 -14.35 7.61
N ARG A 158 -21.62 -15.58 7.54
CA ARG A 158 -22.18 -16.69 6.74
C ARG A 158 -23.64 -17.03 7.05
N GLU A 159 -24.05 -16.90 8.31
CA GLU A 159 -25.42 -17.15 8.78
C GLU A 159 -26.40 -16.03 8.34
N PHE A 160 -25.86 -14.93 7.81
CA PHE A 160 -26.61 -13.80 7.28
C PHE A 160 -26.22 -13.56 5.81
N PRO A 161 -26.64 -14.42 4.84
CA PRO A 161 -26.25 -14.31 3.43
C PRO A 161 -26.56 -12.95 2.81
N GLN A 162 -27.63 -12.28 3.28
CA GLN A 162 -27.99 -10.92 2.86
C GLN A 162 -26.87 -9.91 3.18
N ALA A 163 -26.19 -10.05 4.32
CA ALA A 163 -25.07 -9.19 4.71
C ALA A 163 -23.83 -9.43 3.85
N VAL A 164 -23.50 -10.70 3.58
CA VAL A 164 -22.39 -11.08 2.68
C VAL A 164 -22.65 -10.54 1.27
N ARG A 165 -23.86 -10.77 0.76
CA ARG A 165 -24.28 -10.25 -0.54
C ARG A 165 -24.20 -8.72 -0.59
N ALA A 166 -24.65 -8.03 0.45
CA ALA A 166 -24.57 -6.57 0.53
C ALA A 166 -23.12 -6.07 0.49
N GLN A 167 -22.20 -6.70 1.24
CA GLN A 167 -20.77 -6.37 1.21
C GLN A 167 -20.18 -6.45 -0.20
N ILE A 168 -20.56 -7.45 -0.99
CA ILE A 168 -20.03 -7.65 -2.35
C ILE A 168 -20.70 -6.68 -3.35
N GLN A 169 -22.02 -6.55 -3.32
CA GLN A 169 -22.76 -5.74 -4.31
C GLN A 169 -22.54 -4.23 -4.11
N VAL A 170 -22.41 -3.77 -2.85
CA VAL A 170 -22.05 -2.38 -2.56
C VAL A 170 -20.63 -2.09 -3.04
N ALA A 171 -19.67 -3.00 -2.79
CA ALA A 171 -18.31 -2.82 -3.27
C ALA A 171 -18.18 -2.81 -4.80
N ARG A 172 -18.98 -3.63 -5.50
CA ARG A 172 -19.08 -3.58 -6.96
C ARG A 172 -19.61 -2.22 -7.44
N SER A 173 -20.64 -1.70 -6.79
CA SER A 173 -21.26 -0.42 -7.15
C SER A 173 -20.32 0.77 -6.88
N ASP A 174 -19.62 0.75 -5.76
CA ASP A 174 -18.58 1.75 -5.45
C ASP A 174 -17.43 1.69 -6.46
N TYR A 175 -16.96 0.49 -6.79
CA TYR A 175 -15.92 0.29 -7.80
C TYR A 175 -16.31 0.89 -9.16
N ARG A 176 -17.55 0.66 -9.63
CA ARG A 176 -18.06 1.29 -10.86
C ARG A 176 -18.02 2.81 -10.81
N THR A 177 -18.37 3.38 -9.65
CA THR A 177 -18.32 4.83 -9.43
C THR A 177 -16.90 5.36 -9.51
N CYS A 178 -15.93 4.63 -8.95
CA CYS A 178 -14.52 5.02 -8.93
C CYS A 178 -13.81 4.83 -10.29
N PHE A 179 -14.03 3.69 -10.96
CA PHE A 179 -13.23 3.24 -12.10
C PHE A 179 -14.01 3.17 -13.43
N GLY A 180 -15.31 3.43 -13.41
CA GLY A 180 -16.14 3.52 -14.62
C GLY A 180 -16.39 2.20 -15.33
N ARG A 181 -16.13 1.06 -14.68
CA ARG A 181 -16.33 -0.30 -15.22
C ARG A 181 -16.62 -1.28 -14.09
N ASP A 182 -17.02 -2.51 -14.44
CA ASP A 182 -17.15 -3.59 -13.46
C ASP A 182 -15.81 -4.17 -13.01
N PRO A 183 -15.64 -4.51 -11.71
CA PRO A 183 -14.47 -5.25 -11.26
C PRO A 183 -14.54 -6.69 -11.78
N ARG A 184 -13.41 -7.19 -12.32
CA ARG A 184 -13.31 -8.60 -12.73
C ARG A 184 -12.84 -9.52 -11.61
N GLY A 185 -12.06 -8.98 -10.68
CA GLY A 185 -11.56 -9.72 -9.53
C GLY A 185 -11.96 -9.08 -8.21
N ILE A 186 -11.82 -9.83 -7.13
CA ILE A 186 -12.03 -9.37 -5.76
C ILE A 186 -10.92 -9.90 -4.83
N TRP A 187 -10.45 -9.04 -3.94
CA TRP A 187 -9.74 -9.48 -2.74
C TRP A 187 -10.79 -9.76 -1.66
N LEU A 188 -10.99 -11.02 -1.28
CA LEU A 188 -11.84 -11.32 -0.11
C LEU A 188 -11.15 -10.76 1.13
N PRO A 189 -11.84 -10.05 2.04
CA PRO A 189 -11.25 -9.57 3.29
C PRO A 189 -10.50 -10.71 4.00
N GLU A 190 -9.21 -10.49 4.28
CA GLU A 190 -8.29 -11.50 4.84
C GLU A 190 -8.12 -12.79 4.04
N CYS A 191 -8.37 -12.78 2.72
CA CYS A 191 -8.46 -13.99 1.89
C CYS A 191 -9.44 -15.03 2.47
N ALA A 192 -10.42 -14.57 3.27
CA ALA A 192 -11.25 -15.41 4.11
C ALA A 192 -12.40 -16.00 3.29
N TYR A 193 -12.14 -17.18 2.76
CA TYR A 193 -13.09 -17.96 1.99
C TYR A 193 -13.89 -18.92 2.87
N TYR A 194 -15.17 -19.12 2.52
CA TYR A 194 -15.97 -20.23 3.00
C TYR A 194 -16.79 -20.82 1.84
N PRO A 195 -17.02 -22.14 1.78
CA PRO A 195 -17.82 -22.74 0.71
C PRO A 195 -19.22 -22.11 0.63
N GLY A 196 -19.60 -21.66 -0.56
CA GLY A 196 -20.85 -20.99 -0.85
C GLY A 196 -20.71 -19.48 -1.11
N VAL A 197 -19.62 -18.83 -0.67
CA VAL A 197 -19.38 -17.40 -0.95
C VAL A 197 -19.27 -17.12 -2.45
N GLU A 198 -18.77 -18.08 -3.22
CA GLU A 198 -18.59 -18.03 -4.67
C GLU A 198 -19.91 -17.81 -5.43
N HIS A 199 -21.06 -18.18 -4.86
CA HIS A 199 -22.36 -17.88 -5.47
C HIS A 199 -22.66 -16.37 -5.45
N HIS A 200 -22.32 -15.69 -4.36
CA HIS A 200 -22.43 -14.23 -4.29
C HIS A 200 -21.42 -13.53 -5.21
N LEU A 201 -20.23 -14.12 -5.37
CA LEU A 201 -19.23 -13.63 -6.33
C LEU A 201 -19.73 -13.77 -7.78
N GLN A 202 -20.29 -14.93 -8.13
CA GLN A 202 -20.88 -15.18 -9.44
C GLN A 202 -22.06 -14.22 -9.72
N GLU A 203 -22.94 -14.01 -8.75
CA GLU A 203 -24.05 -13.05 -8.85
C GLU A 203 -23.56 -11.62 -9.11
N ALA A 204 -22.41 -11.25 -8.54
CA ALA A 204 -21.76 -9.96 -8.77
C ALA A 204 -20.89 -9.92 -10.05
N GLU A 205 -20.90 -11.00 -10.85
CA GLU A 205 -20.09 -11.19 -12.06
C GLU A 205 -18.57 -11.13 -11.84
N ILE A 206 -18.14 -11.38 -10.60
CA ILE A 206 -16.72 -11.52 -10.26
C ILE A 206 -16.19 -12.82 -10.87
N ARG A 207 -15.09 -12.70 -11.61
CA ARG A 207 -14.49 -13.79 -12.38
C ARG A 207 -13.40 -14.52 -11.62
N TRP A 208 -12.75 -13.86 -10.66
CA TRP A 208 -11.69 -14.48 -9.87
C TRP A 208 -11.47 -13.81 -8.51
N PHE A 209 -10.87 -14.55 -7.60
CA PHE A 209 -10.54 -14.10 -6.25
C PHE A 209 -9.27 -14.77 -5.74
N ILE A 210 -8.77 -14.29 -4.60
CA ILE A 210 -7.55 -14.80 -3.96
C ILE A 210 -7.90 -15.49 -2.65
N VAL A 211 -7.23 -16.60 -2.38
CA VAL A 211 -7.28 -17.35 -1.13
C VAL A 211 -5.86 -17.61 -0.61
N ASP A 212 -5.74 -17.91 0.68
CA ASP A 212 -4.47 -18.40 1.20
C ASP A 212 -4.13 -19.79 0.61
N ALA A 213 -2.86 -20.19 0.70
CA ALA A 213 -2.35 -21.43 0.15
C ALA A 213 -3.16 -22.66 0.59
N HIS A 214 -3.58 -22.71 1.86
CA HIS A 214 -4.38 -23.82 2.39
C HIS A 214 -5.75 -23.96 1.70
N GLY A 215 -6.34 -22.84 1.23
CA GLY A 215 -7.63 -22.84 0.54
C GLY A 215 -7.58 -23.56 -0.81
N VAL A 216 -6.39 -23.65 -1.43
CA VAL A 216 -6.16 -24.44 -2.65
C VAL A 216 -5.59 -25.82 -2.31
N LEU A 217 -4.61 -25.92 -1.42
CA LEU A 217 -3.93 -27.18 -1.10
C LEU A 217 -4.84 -28.22 -0.46
N TYR A 218 -5.88 -27.79 0.26
CA TYR A 218 -6.90 -28.65 0.87
C TYR A 218 -8.22 -28.64 0.12
N ALA A 219 -8.27 -28.12 -1.11
CA ALA A 219 -9.46 -28.21 -1.94
C ALA A 219 -9.75 -29.66 -2.34
N GLU A 220 -11.04 -29.96 -2.54
CA GLU A 220 -11.50 -31.24 -3.05
C GLU A 220 -12.18 -31.05 -4.42
N PRO A 221 -11.72 -31.75 -5.49
CA PRO A 221 -10.55 -32.63 -5.53
C PRO A 221 -9.22 -31.88 -5.37
N ARG A 222 -8.18 -32.60 -4.93
CA ARG A 222 -6.84 -32.01 -4.72
C ARG A 222 -6.28 -31.45 -6.04
N PRO A 223 -5.89 -30.16 -6.11
CA PRO A 223 -5.40 -29.56 -7.35
C PRO A 223 -4.05 -30.16 -7.81
N ALA A 224 -3.96 -30.49 -9.10
CA ALA A 224 -2.77 -31.12 -9.69
C ALA A 224 -1.51 -30.25 -9.65
N TYR A 225 -1.68 -28.92 -9.70
CA TYR A 225 -0.57 -27.95 -9.77
C TYR A 225 -0.38 -27.14 -8.48
N GLY A 226 -1.02 -27.55 -7.38
CA GLY A 226 -0.97 -26.80 -6.12
C GLY A 226 -1.41 -25.34 -6.30
N VAL A 227 -0.66 -24.41 -5.71
CA VAL A 227 -0.92 -22.96 -5.80
C VAL A 227 -0.41 -22.31 -7.09
N PHE A 228 0.26 -23.05 -7.97
CA PHE A 228 0.91 -22.52 -9.16
C PHE A 228 0.00 -22.43 -10.39
N ALA A 229 -1.27 -22.85 -10.25
CA ALA A 229 -2.32 -22.62 -11.23
C ALA A 229 -3.63 -22.29 -10.51
N PRO A 230 -4.49 -21.42 -11.08
CA PRO A 230 -5.82 -21.19 -10.53
C PRO A 230 -6.68 -22.46 -10.62
N ILE A 231 -7.62 -22.57 -9.70
CA ILE A 231 -8.70 -23.57 -9.75
C ILE A 231 -10.04 -22.87 -9.94
N PHE A 232 -10.99 -23.54 -10.59
CA PHE A 232 -12.34 -23.00 -10.76
C PHE A 232 -13.27 -23.57 -9.69
N THR A 233 -14.04 -22.71 -9.05
CA THR A 233 -15.15 -23.18 -8.21
C THR A 233 -16.27 -23.73 -9.09
N PRO A 234 -17.16 -24.61 -8.58
CA PRO A 234 -18.33 -25.08 -9.34
C PRO A 234 -19.25 -23.95 -9.82
N ALA A 235 -19.30 -22.82 -9.08
CA ALA A 235 -20.05 -21.63 -9.48
C ALA A 235 -19.38 -20.83 -10.61
N GLY A 236 -18.10 -21.09 -10.92
CA GLY A 236 -17.39 -20.50 -12.05
C GLY A 236 -16.28 -19.48 -11.74
N PRO A 237 -16.28 -18.71 -10.63
CA PRO A 237 -15.13 -17.86 -10.29
C PRO A 237 -13.84 -18.67 -10.07
N ALA A 238 -12.70 -18.17 -10.55
CA ALA A 238 -11.39 -18.79 -10.34
C ALA A 238 -10.77 -18.35 -9.00
N ALA A 239 -10.23 -19.30 -8.24
CA ALA A 239 -9.47 -19.05 -7.02
C ALA A 239 -7.96 -19.15 -7.29
N PHE A 240 -7.22 -18.10 -6.93
CA PHE A 240 -5.76 -18.08 -6.94
C PHE A 240 -5.23 -18.29 -5.53
N GLY A 241 -4.35 -19.26 -5.34
CA GLY A 241 -3.69 -19.53 -4.06
C GLY A 241 -2.43 -18.69 -3.88
N ARG A 242 -2.17 -18.22 -2.67
CA ARG A 242 -0.93 -17.51 -2.34
C ARG A 242 0.28 -18.43 -2.45
N ASP A 243 1.33 -17.98 -3.15
CA ASP A 243 2.65 -18.60 -3.10
C ASP A 243 3.38 -18.25 -1.78
N ILE A 244 3.61 -19.27 -0.97
CA ILE A 244 4.23 -19.14 0.36
C ILE A 244 5.68 -18.66 0.23
N GLU A 245 6.43 -19.17 -0.75
CA GLU A 245 7.86 -18.90 -0.87
C GLU A 245 8.12 -17.43 -1.17
N SER A 246 7.37 -16.86 -2.13
CA SER A 246 7.44 -15.43 -2.47
C SER A 246 7.04 -14.55 -1.30
N SER A 247 5.99 -14.95 -0.56
CA SER A 247 5.53 -14.13 0.55
C SER A 247 6.57 -14.02 1.66
N LYS A 248 7.26 -15.11 2.00
CA LYS A 248 8.25 -15.15 3.07
C LYS A 248 9.47 -14.27 2.77
N GLN A 249 9.99 -14.32 1.54
CA GLN A 249 11.16 -13.54 1.11
C GLN A 249 10.92 -12.03 1.15
N VAL A 250 9.70 -11.58 0.82
CA VAL A 250 9.39 -10.14 0.67
C VAL A 250 8.78 -9.52 1.93
N TRP A 251 8.10 -10.28 2.80
CA TRP A 251 7.36 -9.73 3.93
C TRP A 251 8.00 -9.95 5.31
N SER A 252 8.91 -10.92 5.46
CA SER A 252 9.54 -11.14 6.77
C SER A 252 10.59 -10.07 7.07
N ALA A 253 10.43 -9.34 8.18
CA ALA A 253 11.46 -8.41 8.66
C ALA A 253 12.66 -9.12 9.31
N GLU A 254 12.52 -10.42 9.63
CA GLU A 254 13.60 -11.20 10.25
C GLU A 254 14.38 -12.03 9.22
N GLU A 255 13.69 -12.57 8.23
CA GLU A 255 14.24 -13.53 7.25
C GLU A 255 14.16 -13.03 5.80
N GLY A 256 13.43 -11.94 5.56
CA GLY A 256 13.20 -11.37 4.23
C GLY A 256 13.99 -10.09 4.00
N TYR A 257 13.85 -9.55 2.79
CA TYR A 257 14.57 -8.35 2.35
C TYR A 257 14.36 -7.12 3.27
N PRO A 258 13.15 -6.82 3.80
CA PRO A 258 12.92 -5.61 4.59
C PRO A 258 13.77 -5.47 5.86
N GLY A 259 14.31 -6.58 6.38
CA GLY A 259 15.15 -6.59 7.58
C GLY A 259 16.61 -6.14 7.36
N ASP A 260 16.99 -5.85 6.11
CA ASP A 260 18.36 -5.52 5.76
C ASP A 260 18.88 -4.27 6.48
N GLY A 261 20.11 -4.33 6.98
CA GLY A 261 20.73 -3.25 7.74
C GLY A 261 20.86 -1.93 6.99
N GLU A 262 20.88 -1.94 5.65
CA GLU A 262 20.95 -0.71 4.84
C GLU A 262 19.59 -0.03 4.62
N TYR A 263 18.48 -0.70 4.92
CA TYR A 263 17.14 -0.10 4.79
C TYR A 263 16.80 0.85 5.93
N ARG A 264 15.89 1.78 5.64
CA ARG A 264 15.45 2.83 6.56
C ARG A 264 14.75 2.21 7.77
N ASP A 265 15.16 2.60 8.97
CA ASP A 265 14.54 2.15 10.21
C ASP A 265 13.17 2.84 10.38
N PHE A 266 12.12 2.05 10.50
CA PHE A 266 10.76 2.57 10.64
C PHE A 266 10.54 3.27 11.99
N TYR A 267 11.19 2.80 13.06
CA TYR A 267 10.91 3.23 14.44
C TYR A 267 11.79 4.40 14.92
N ARG A 268 12.77 4.84 14.12
CA ARG A 268 13.62 6.00 14.42
C ARG A 268 13.16 7.22 13.63
N ASP A 269 12.65 8.22 14.34
CA ASP A 269 12.04 9.41 13.73
C ASP A 269 12.33 10.66 14.57
N CYS A 270 12.51 11.79 13.90
CA CYS A 270 12.79 13.07 14.55
C CYS A 270 11.72 13.50 15.56
N GLY A 271 10.48 13.05 15.39
CA GLY A 271 9.40 13.23 16.36
C GLY A 271 9.72 12.71 17.76
N PHE A 272 10.58 11.69 17.85
CA PHE A 272 11.04 11.09 19.10
C PHE A 272 12.45 11.50 19.50
N ASP A 273 13.31 11.77 18.52
CA ASP A 273 14.74 12.01 18.75
C ASP A 273 15.10 13.46 19.09
N LEU A 274 14.39 14.43 18.50
CA LEU A 274 14.73 15.85 18.64
C LEU A 274 14.17 16.47 19.92
N ASP A 275 14.74 17.62 20.28
CA ASP A 275 14.28 18.44 21.39
C ASP A 275 12.77 18.72 21.31
N HIS A 276 12.11 18.73 22.47
CA HIS A 276 10.64 18.82 22.54
C HIS A 276 10.14 20.17 22.04
N ASP A 277 10.78 21.28 22.44
CA ASP A 277 10.33 22.63 22.05
C ASP A 277 10.51 22.85 20.55
N TYR A 278 11.57 22.30 19.97
CA TYR A 278 11.82 22.33 18.52
C TYR A 278 10.73 21.60 17.73
N ILE A 279 10.33 20.40 18.17
CA ILE A 279 9.40 19.55 17.42
C ILE A 279 7.92 19.77 17.79
N ARG A 280 7.65 20.53 18.87
CA ARG A 280 6.31 20.79 19.42
C ARG A 280 5.24 21.16 18.38
N PRO A 281 5.52 21.97 17.34
CA PRO A 281 4.52 22.34 16.34
C PRO A 281 4.12 21.21 15.36
N TYR A 282 4.91 20.13 15.32
CA TYR A 282 4.77 19.04 14.34
C TYR A 282 4.31 17.72 14.95
N ILE A 283 4.15 17.68 16.29
CA ILE A 283 3.63 16.54 17.03
C ILE A 283 2.17 16.77 17.44
N GLN A 284 1.61 15.91 18.29
CA GLN A 284 0.19 16.00 18.65
C GLN A 284 -0.13 17.33 19.38
N PRO A 285 -1.35 17.89 19.22
CA PRO A 285 -1.74 19.13 19.90
C PRO A 285 -1.62 19.09 21.43
N ASN A 286 -1.80 17.91 22.04
CA ASN A 286 -1.63 17.67 23.48
C ASN A 286 -0.15 17.62 23.94
N GLY A 287 0.82 17.74 23.02
CA GLY A 287 2.25 17.69 23.31
C GLY A 287 2.88 16.30 23.32
N MET A 288 2.09 15.24 23.10
CA MET A 288 2.60 13.88 22.93
C MET A 288 3.37 13.75 21.62
N ARG A 289 4.53 13.08 21.68
CA ARG A 289 5.36 12.78 20.51
C ARG A 289 4.63 11.83 19.56
N LYS A 290 4.84 12.01 18.26
CA LYS A 290 4.36 11.12 17.19
C LYS A 290 5.39 11.04 16.08
N PHE A 291 5.20 10.12 15.13
CA PHE A 291 6.02 10.09 13.91
C PHE A 291 5.80 11.37 13.10
N THR A 292 6.89 11.93 12.57
CA THR A 292 6.87 13.09 11.68
C THR A 292 7.03 12.69 10.22
N GLY A 293 7.55 11.49 9.96
CA GLY A 293 7.90 10.99 8.62
C GLY A 293 9.37 11.20 8.25
N LEU A 294 10.08 12.05 9.00
CA LEU A 294 11.52 12.30 8.82
C LEU A 294 12.31 11.31 9.69
N LYS A 295 12.78 10.25 9.03
CA LYS A 295 13.43 9.08 9.65
C LYS A 295 14.88 8.98 9.16
N TYR A 296 15.81 9.36 10.03
CA TYR A 296 17.20 9.58 9.64
C TYR A 296 18.12 8.36 9.76
N HIS A 297 17.62 7.23 10.27
CA HIS A 297 18.44 6.09 10.62
C HIS A 297 18.11 4.87 9.77
N ARG A 298 19.10 3.99 9.58
CA ARG A 298 18.93 2.67 8.96
C ARG A 298 18.81 1.60 10.02
N ILE A 299 18.26 0.44 9.64
CA ILE A 299 18.05 -0.70 10.53
C ILE A 299 19.36 -1.07 11.24
N THR A 300 20.51 -1.02 10.55
CA THR A 300 21.87 -1.28 11.08
C THR A 300 22.10 -2.73 11.53
N GLY A 301 21.22 -3.23 12.41
CA GLY A 301 21.19 -4.56 12.99
C GLY A 301 20.36 -4.55 14.28
N ARG A 302 20.47 -5.62 15.06
CA ARG A 302 19.84 -5.75 16.39
C ARG A 302 20.64 -5.00 17.46
N THR A 303 20.72 -3.68 17.31
CA THR A 303 21.46 -2.77 18.20
C THR A 303 20.64 -1.52 18.51
N PRO A 304 20.75 -0.94 19.73
CA PRO A 304 20.18 0.37 20.03
C PRO A 304 20.91 1.51 19.30
N HIS A 305 22.17 1.30 18.89
CA HIS A 305 22.96 2.30 18.17
C HIS A 305 22.70 2.18 16.67
N LYS A 306 21.76 2.97 16.18
CA LYS A 306 21.40 3.02 14.75
C LYS A 306 22.29 4.03 14.03
N GLU A 307 22.74 3.67 12.84
CA GLU A 307 23.54 4.53 11.99
C GLU A 307 22.68 5.37 11.04
N PRO A 308 23.23 6.49 10.49
CA PRO A 308 22.54 7.30 9.51
C PRO A 308 22.11 6.49 8.26
N TYR A 309 20.90 6.75 7.78
CA TYR A 309 20.39 6.15 6.55
C TYR A 309 21.03 6.76 5.32
N ARG A 310 21.39 5.90 4.36
CA ARG A 310 22.08 6.28 3.12
C ARG A 310 21.22 5.85 1.92
N PRO A 311 20.38 6.73 1.36
CA PRO A 311 19.42 6.36 0.31
C PRO A 311 20.04 5.67 -0.92
N HIS A 312 21.28 6.04 -1.29
CA HIS A 312 21.97 5.46 -2.43
C HIS A 312 22.38 4.00 -2.21
N LEU A 313 22.87 3.65 -1.02
CA LEU A 313 23.21 2.25 -0.68
C LEU A 313 21.95 1.40 -0.54
N ALA A 314 20.90 1.94 0.07
CA ALA A 314 19.61 1.27 0.15
C ALA A 314 19.04 0.96 -1.25
N ARG A 315 19.20 1.87 -2.21
CA ARG A 315 18.79 1.63 -3.61
C ARG A 315 19.64 0.55 -4.29
N GLN A 316 20.95 0.53 -4.06
CA GLN A 316 21.81 -0.56 -4.56
C GLN A 316 21.38 -1.90 -3.98
N ARG A 317 21.12 -1.94 -2.67
CA ARG A 317 20.65 -3.13 -1.97
C ARG A 317 19.29 -3.61 -2.47
N ALA A 318 18.37 -2.70 -2.76
CA ALA A 318 17.09 -3.03 -3.37
C ALA A 318 17.25 -3.66 -4.77
N ALA A 319 18.23 -3.20 -5.56
CA ALA A 319 18.53 -3.81 -6.87
C ALA A 319 19.09 -5.24 -6.73
N GLU A 320 19.96 -5.48 -5.75
CA GLU A 320 20.45 -6.83 -5.41
C GLU A 320 19.31 -7.76 -4.99
N HIS A 321 18.41 -7.28 -4.13
CA HIS A 321 17.23 -8.04 -3.71
C HIS A 321 16.25 -8.30 -4.86
N ALA A 322 16.07 -7.35 -5.78
CA ALA A 322 15.26 -7.56 -6.98
C ALA A 322 15.88 -8.64 -7.89
N ALA A 323 17.20 -8.63 -8.08
CA ALA A 323 17.90 -9.66 -8.85
C ALA A 323 17.81 -11.04 -8.19
N ASN A 324 17.91 -11.11 -6.85
CA ASN A 324 17.72 -12.34 -6.10
C ASN A 324 16.28 -12.88 -6.24
N PHE A 325 15.27 -12.01 -6.11
CA PHE A 325 13.87 -12.39 -6.27
C PHE A 325 13.61 -12.95 -7.69
N MET A 326 14.14 -12.29 -8.71
CA MET A 326 14.04 -12.75 -10.11
C MET A 326 14.74 -14.09 -10.32
N PHE A 327 15.94 -14.30 -9.76
CA PHE A 327 16.67 -15.56 -9.91
C PHE A 327 15.91 -16.77 -9.34
N ASN A 328 15.13 -16.55 -8.28
CA ASN A 328 14.37 -17.62 -7.63
C ASN A 328 13.01 -17.93 -8.31
N ARG A 329 12.65 -17.30 -9.44
CA ARG A 329 11.33 -17.42 -10.07
C ARG A 329 11.40 -17.76 -11.56
#